data_AF-A0A437Q8P9-F1
#
_entry.id   AF-A0A437Q8P9-F1
#
_cell.length_a   1.000
_cell.length_b   1.000
_cell.length_c   1.000
_cell.angle_alpha   90.00
_cell.angle_beta   90.00
_cell.angle_gamma   90.00
#
_symmetry.space_group_name_H-M   'P 1'
#
loop_
_entity.id
_entity.type
_entity.pdbx_description
1 polymer ?
#
loop_
_entity_poly.entity_id
_entity_poly.type
_entity_poly.pdbx_seq_one_letter_code
_entity_poly.pdbx_strand_id
1 'polypeptide(L)'
;MKKGSMTAAELMANLEDDPEYLARRAVKEAEIEKLSEECRVDEALLIEELNHVGVSVVSVWDLVNNAPHPLLERKFSGSYEIAYPILVNHLRVPHHYRIREGIIRALSERAARKLASAPLLEQLATESNRQHRWVIANALEIMLPRSELDRHPQIEEALRAGYL
;
A
#
# COMPACT_ATOMS: atom_id res chain seq x y z
N MET A 1 -14.10 29.99 29.22
CA MET A 1 -14.24 28.81 30.10
C MET A 1 -13.25 27.75 29.63
N LYS A 2 -12.31 27.31 30.47
CA LYS A 2 -11.39 26.21 30.12
C LYS A 2 -12.21 24.91 30.09
N LYS A 3 -12.28 24.22 28.94
CA LYS A 3 -12.76 22.83 28.90
C LYS A 3 -11.86 22.02 29.84
N GLY A 4 -12.44 21.41 30.88
CA GLY A 4 -11.70 20.49 31.74
C GLY A 4 -11.09 19.36 30.93
N SER A 5 -9.99 18.78 31.40
CA SER A 5 -9.42 17.57 30.78
C SER A 5 -10.48 16.47 30.77
N MET A 6 -10.83 15.98 29.58
CA MET A 6 -11.75 14.87 29.39
C MET A 6 -10.93 13.60 29.17
N THR A 7 -11.35 12.49 29.80
CA THR A 7 -10.74 11.18 29.56
C THR A 7 -11.16 10.61 28.21
N ALA A 8 -10.40 9.65 27.67
CA ALA A 8 -10.78 8.97 26.42
C ALA A 8 -12.13 8.25 26.57
N ALA A 9 -12.45 7.70 27.74
CA ALA A 9 -13.71 7.02 27.99
C ALA A 9 -14.90 8.00 27.99
N GLU A 10 -14.76 9.14 28.66
CA GLU A 10 -15.79 10.19 28.66
C GLU A 10 -15.99 10.79 27.26
N LEU A 11 -14.91 10.92 26.48
CA LEU A 11 -15.01 11.34 25.08
C LEU A 11 -15.80 10.33 24.25
N MET A 12 -15.49 9.02 24.37
CA MET A 12 -16.19 7.98 23.62
C MET A 12 -17.67 7.92 23.99
N ALA A 13 -18.01 8.01 25.28
CA ALA A 13 -19.41 8.03 25.72
C ALA A 13 -20.18 9.23 25.14
N ASN A 14 -19.56 10.42 25.13
CA ASN A 14 -20.17 11.62 24.53
C ASN A 14 -20.36 11.48 23.00
N LEU A 15 -19.44 10.78 22.32
CA LEU A 15 -19.55 10.53 20.88
C LEU A 15 -20.62 9.49 20.56
N GLU A 16 -20.76 8.46 21.40
CA GLU A 16 -21.79 7.43 21.26
C GLU A 16 -23.21 7.99 21.47
N ASP A 17 -23.35 9.05 22.26
CA ASP A 17 -24.62 9.76 22.47
C ASP A 17 -24.88 10.87 21.43
N ASP A 18 -23.94 11.17 20.53
CA ASP A 18 -24.08 12.20 19.47
C ASP A 18 -24.64 11.58 18.17
N PRO A 19 -25.91 11.87 17.79
CA PRO A 19 -26.52 11.31 16.59
C PRO A 19 -25.81 11.73 15.29
N GLU A 20 -25.21 12.92 15.24
CA GLU A 20 -24.46 13.35 14.06
C GLU A 20 -23.15 12.59 13.91
N TYR A 21 -22.46 12.32 15.03
CA TYR A 21 -21.26 11.49 15.02
C TYR A 21 -21.59 10.07 14.55
N LEU A 22 -22.64 9.47 15.09
CA LEU A 22 -23.09 8.14 14.69
C LEU A 22 -23.45 8.08 13.20
N ALA A 23 -24.18 9.09 12.69
CA ALA A 23 -24.53 9.17 11.28
C ALA A 23 -23.28 9.31 10.38
N ARG A 24 -22.32 10.17 10.75
CA ARG A 24 -21.04 10.31 10.03
C ARG A 24 -20.24 9.01 10.06
N ARG A 25 -20.23 8.29 11.20
CA ARG A 25 -19.54 7.00 11.35
C ARG A 25 -20.17 5.95 10.45
N ALA A 26 -21.50 5.84 10.43
CA ALA A 26 -22.21 4.88 9.57
C ALA A 26 -21.97 5.13 8.08
N VAL A 27 -21.97 6.39 7.63
CA VAL A 27 -21.62 6.74 6.23
C VAL A 27 -20.20 6.31 5.91
N LYS A 28 -19.24 6.61 6.79
CA LYS A 28 -17.83 6.23 6.60
C LYS A 28 -17.63 4.71 6.58
N GLU A 29 -18.30 3.99 7.47
CA GLU A 29 -18.26 2.52 7.51
C GLU A 29 -18.82 1.92 6.22
N ALA A 30 -19.93 2.45 5.71
CA ALA A 30 -20.51 2.00 4.45
C ALA A 30 -19.57 2.28 3.24
N GLU A 31 -18.89 3.44 3.22
CA GLU A 31 -17.89 3.76 2.20
C GLU A 31 -16.68 2.81 2.27
N ILE A 32 -16.21 2.49 3.48
CA ILE A 32 -15.09 1.56 3.70
C ILE A 32 -15.47 0.15 3.27
N GLU A 33 -16.66 -0.33 3.63
CA GLU A 33 -17.13 -1.66 3.26
C GLU A 33 -17.25 -1.79 1.74
N LYS A 34 -17.84 -0.80 1.07
CA LYS A 34 -17.93 -0.78 -0.38
C LYS A 34 -16.55 -0.81 -1.04
N LEU A 35 -15.62 0.01 -0.55
CA LEU A 35 -14.25 0.05 -1.07
C LEU A 35 -13.50 -1.27 -0.82
N SER A 36 -13.76 -1.91 0.33
CA SER A 36 -13.20 -3.21 0.68
C SER A 36 -13.68 -4.29 -0.30
N GLU A 37 -14.97 -4.32 -0.62
CA GLU A 37 -15.53 -5.23 -1.61
C GLU A 37 -14.91 -5.03 -3.00
N GLU A 38 -14.85 -3.78 -3.47
CA GLU A 38 -14.27 -3.43 -4.76
C GLU A 38 -12.80 -3.88 -4.84
N CYS A 39 -12.02 -3.65 -3.77
CA CYS A 39 -10.62 -4.08 -3.69
C CYS A 39 -10.50 -5.61 -3.64
N ARG A 40 -11.37 -6.30 -2.91
CA ARG A 40 -11.35 -7.77 -2.78
C ARG A 40 -11.60 -8.45 -4.11
N VAL A 41 -12.54 -7.94 -4.91
CA VAL A 41 -12.81 -8.44 -6.25
C VAL A 41 -11.64 -8.18 -7.18
N ASP A 42 -11.04 -6.98 -7.11
CA ASP A 42 -9.91 -6.58 -7.96
C ASP A 42 -8.63 -7.39 -7.71
N GLU A 43 -8.30 -7.68 -6.43
CA GLU A 43 -7.09 -8.44 -6.09
C GLU A 43 -7.25 -9.97 -6.19
N ALA A 44 -8.47 -10.49 -6.39
CA ALA A 44 -8.76 -11.92 -6.31
C ALA A 44 -7.81 -12.80 -7.15
N LEU A 45 -7.55 -12.41 -8.41
CA LEU A 45 -6.65 -13.15 -9.30
C LEU A 45 -5.19 -13.11 -8.80
N LEU A 46 -4.73 -11.95 -8.32
CA LEU A 46 -3.38 -11.81 -7.75
C LEU A 46 -3.21 -12.76 -6.55
N ILE A 47 -4.20 -12.80 -5.67
CA ILE A 47 -4.19 -13.67 -4.48
C ILE A 47 -4.21 -15.14 -4.88
N GLU A 48 -4.99 -15.53 -5.88
CA GLU A 48 -5.00 -16.89 -6.42
C GLU A 48 -3.61 -17.29 -6.96
N GLU A 49 -2.98 -16.45 -7.79
CA GLU A 49 -1.66 -16.72 -8.35
C GLU A 49 -0.58 -16.85 -7.27
N LEU A 50 -0.60 -15.96 -6.26
CA LEU A 50 0.32 -16.02 -5.12
C LEU A 50 0.16 -17.29 -4.31
N ASN A 51 -1.08 -17.66 -3.98
CA ASN A 51 -1.37 -18.89 -3.24
C ASN A 51 -0.95 -20.13 -4.02
N HIS A 52 -1.15 -20.14 -5.35
CA HIS A 52 -0.77 -21.25 -6.22
C HIS A 52 0.74 -21.54 -6.19
N VAL A 53 1.59 -20.51 -6.06
CA VAL A 53 3.04 -20.67 -5.95
C VAL A 53 3.54 -20.88 -4.51
N GLY A 54 2.63 -20.98 -3.54
CA GLY A 54 2.95 -21.25 -2.13
C GLY A 54 3.21 -20.00 -1.28
N VAL A 55 2.76 -18.82 -1.74
CA VAL A 55 2.74 -17.58 -0.94
C VAL A 55 1.34 -17.41 -0.36
N SER A 56 1.16 -17.81 0.90
CA SER A 56 -0.16 -17.81 1.54
C SER A 56 -0.54 -16.42 2.01
N VAL A 57 -1.45 -15.75 1.30
CA VAL A 57 -1.98 -14.42 1.63
C VAL A 57 -3.48 -14.34 1.39
N VAL A 58 -4.14 -13.40 2.08
CA VAL A 58 -5.56 -13.07 1.85
C VAL A 58 -5.74 -11.69 1.22
N SER A 59 -4.71 -10.84 1.25
CA SER A 59 -4.64 -9.57 0.56
C SER A 59 -3.21 -9.24 0.15
N VAL A 60 -3.02 -8.42 -0.90
CA VAL A 60 -1.69 -7.94 -1.28
C VAL A 60 -1.05 -7.12 -0.15
N TRP A 61 -1.87 -6.53 0.72
CA TRP A 61 -1.40 -5.80 1.89
C TRP A 61 -0.74 -6.69 2.95
N ASP A 62 -0.95 -8.01 2.91
CA ASP A 62 -0.21 -8.96 3.75
C ASP A 62 1.25 -9.07 3.33
N LEU A 63 1.58 -8.65 2.09
CA LEU A 63 2.95 -8.59 1.57
C LEU A 63 3.69 -7.30 2.00
N VAL A 64 3.00 -6.31 2.55
CA VAL A 64 3.60 -5.03 2.96
C VAL A 64 4.16 -5.11 4.38
N ASN A 65 5.31 -4.47 4.63
CA ASN A 65 6.00 -4.40 5.93
C ASN A 65 6.41 -5.77 6.51
N ASN A 66 6.96 -6.66 5.66
CA ASN A 66 7.32 -8.02 6.05
C ASN A 66 8.78 -8.25 6.46
N ALA A 67 9.49 -7.18 6.79
CA ALA A 67 10.81 -7.30 7.40
C ALA A 67 10.69 -8.10 8.72
N PRO A 68 11.63 -9.02 9.02
CA PRO A 68 11.64 -9.75 10.28
C PRO A 68 11.60 -8.78 11.46
N HIS A 69 10.55 -8.86 12.29
CA HIS A 69 10.37 -8.02 13.47
C HIS A 69 10.31 -8.91 14.73
N PRO A 70 11.00 -8.55 15.82
CA PRO A 70 11.08 -9.40 17.01
C PRO A 70 9.75 -9.63 17.73
N LEU A 71 8.75 -8.77 17.48
CA LEU A 71 7.44 -8.81 18.15
C LEU A 71 6.25 -9.01 17.20
N LEU A 72 6.48 -8.94 15.88
CA LEU A 72 5.39 -9.02 14.90
C LEU A 72 5.72 -10.13 13.91
N GLU A 73 4.87 -11.15 13.91
CA GLU A 73 4.97 -12.24 12.94
C GLU A 73 4.65 -11.73 11.54
N ARG A 74 5.29 -12.32 10.53
CA ARG A 74 4.96 -12.04 9.14
C ARG A 74 3.55 -12.55 8.88
N LYS A 75 2.76 -11.77 8.13
CA LYS A 75 1.36 -12.10 7.82
C LYS A 75 1.19 -13.21 6.78
N PHE A 76 2.29 -13.66 6.19
CA PHE A 76 2.28 -14.66 5.13
C PHE A 76 3.34 -15.73 5.36
N SER A 77 3.09 -16.92 4.80
CA SER A 77 4.06 -18.01 4.73
C SER A 77 4.56 -18.21 3.30
N GLY A 78 5.79 -18.69 3.16
CA GLY A 78 6.43 -18.92 1.86
C GLY A 78 7.65 -18.03 1.64
N SER A 79 8.34 -18.25 0.52
CA SER A 79 9.44 -17.36 0.11
C SER A 79 8.85 -16.07 -0.44
N TYR A 80 9.42 -14.93 -0.07
CA TYR A 80 8.96 -13.65 -0.63
C TYR A 80 9.44 -13.45 -2.07
N GLU A 81 10.58 -14.03 -2.42
CA GLU A 81 11.22 -13.80 -3.73
C GLU A 81 10.40 -14.37 -4.89
N ILE A 82 9.64 -15.44 -4.64
CA ILE A 82 8.74 -16.04 -5.64
C ILE A 82 7.51 -15.17 -5.94
N ALA A 83 7.17 -14.21 -5.06
CA ALA A 83 6.08 -13.27 -5.31
C ALA A 83 6.46 -12.17 -6.30
N TYR A 84 7.75 -11.82 -6.43
CA TYR A 84 8.16 -10.67 -7.23
C TYR A 84 7.76 -10.74 -8.71
N PRO A 85 7.94 -11.86 -9.44
CA PRO A 85 7.52 -11.94 -10.83
C PRO A 85 6.01 -11.74 -11.00
N ILE A 86 5.21 -12.27 -10.07
CA ILE A 86 3.74 -12.13 -10.07
C ILE A 86 3.36 -10.67 -9.84
N LEU A 87 3.90 -10.05 -8.78
CA LEU A 87 3.65 -8.64 -8.46
C LEU A 87 4.04 -7.71 -9.62
N VAL A 88 5.19 -7.96 -10.27
CA VAL A 88 5.62 -7.20 -11.46
C VAL A 88 4.69 -7.41 -12.65
N ASN A 89 4.13 -8.60 -12.84
CA ASN A 89 3.12 -8.83 -13.88
C ASN A 89 1.85 -8.01 -13.61
N HIS A 90 1.40 -7.98 -12.36
CA HIS A 90 0.21 -7.25 -11.93
C HIS A 90 0.37 -5.73 -11.98
N LEU A 91 1.58 -5.18 -12.09
CA LEU A 91 1.77 -3.77 -12.41
C LEU A 91 1.12 -3.38 -13.76
N ARG A 92 0.97 -4.31 -14.71
CA ARG A 92 0.35 -4.05 -16.03
C ARG A 92 -1.17 -4.16 -16.03
N VAL A 93 -1.76 -4.67 -14.95
CA VAL A 93 -3.20 -4.82 -14.79
C VAL A 93 -3.77 -3.50 -14.27
N PRO A 94 -4.91 -3.01 -14.80
CA PRO A 94 -5.52 -1.75 -14.38
C PRO A 94 -6.25 -1.90 -13.03
N HIS A 95 -5.50 -2.24 -11.99
CA HIS A 95 -6.00 -2.42 -10.64
C HIS A 95 -6.56 -1.12 -10.05
N HIS A 96 -7.47 -1.29 -9.09
CA HIS A 96 -7.91 -0.23 -8.23
C HIS A 96 -6.71 0.40 -7.50
N TYR A 97 -6.78 1.72 -7.26
CA TYR A 97 -5.63 2.51 -6.82
C TYR A 97 -4.97 1.97 -5.53
N ARG A 98 -5.78 1.42 -4.62
CA ARG A 98 -5.31 0.81 -3.36
C ARG A 98 -4.57 -0.50 -3.58
N ILE A 99 -5.04 -1.34 -4.51
CA ILE A 99 -4.39 -2.62 -4.82
C ILE A 99 -3.06 -2.33 -5.51
N ARG A 100 -3.06 -1.40 -6.47
CA ARG A 100 -1.82 -0.95 -7.13
C ARG A 100 -0.80 -0.40 -6.13
N GLU A 101 -1.23 0.41 -5.16
CA GLU A 101 -0.35 0.88 -4.09
C GLU A 101 0.22 -0.29 -3.26
N GLY A 102 -0.62 -1.25 -2.87
CA GLY A 102 -0.19 -2.45 -2.16
C GLY A 102 0.87 -3.24 -2.93
N ILE A 103 0.66 -3.46 -4.24
CA ILE A 103 1.63 -4.11 -5.13
C ILE A 103 2.96 -3.35 -5.15
N ILE A 104 2.93 -2.03 -5.37
CA ILE A 104 4.15 -1.23 -5.45
C ILE A 104 4.90 -1.26 -4.11
N ARG A 105 4.19 -1.15 -2.98
CA ARG A 105 4.79 -1.23 -1.65
C ARG A 105 5.36 -2.61 -1.33
N ALA A 106 4.71 -3.68 -1.78
CA ALA A 106 5.23 -5.03 -1.67
C ALA A 106 6.55 -5.19 -2.47
N LEU A 107 6.66 -4.50 -3.61
CA LEU A 107 7.88 -4.45 -4.42
C LEU A 107 8.97 -3.51 -3.87
N SER A 108 8.73 -2.74 -2.81
CA SER A 108 9.70 -1.83 -2.17
C SER A 108 10.78 -2.57 -1.37
N GLU A 109 11.40 -3.59 -1.97
CA GLU A 109 12.46 -4.40 -1.37
C GLU A 109 13.69 -4.42 -2.27
N ARG A 110 14.88 -4.33 -1.69
CA ARG A 110 16.14 -4.35 -2.46
C ARG A 110 16.31 -5.62 -3.31
N ALA A 111 15.75 -6.74 -2.86
CA ALA A 111 15.76 -8.00 -3.59
C ALA A 111 14.89 -7.96 -4.86
N ALA A 112 13.82 -7.15 -4.89
CA ALA A 112 12.96 -6.97 -6.05
C ALA A 112 13.58 -6.11 -7.15
N ARG A 113 14.62 -5.33 -6.84
CA ARG A 113 15.25 -4.33 -7.74
C ARG A 113 15.44 -4.82 -9.18
N LYS A 114 16.03 -6.01 -9.35
CA LYS A 114 16.36 -6.56 -10.68
C LYS A 114 15.12 -6.76 -11.57
N LEU A 115 13.96 -7.01 -10.97
CA LEU A 115 12.71 -7.27 -11.67
C LEU A 115 11.82 -6.03 -11.73
N ALA A 116 11.79 -5.23 -10.65
CA ALA A 116 10.78 -4.18 -10.46
C ALA A 116 11.24 -2.79 -10.90
N SER A 117 12.53 -2.47 -10.90
CA SER A 117 12.99 -1.09 -11.12
C SER A 117 12.61 -0.53 -12.48
N ALA A 118 12.80 -1.27 -13.56
CA ALA A 118 12.45 -0.79 -14.91
C ALA A 118 10.93 -0.61 -15.10
N PRO A 119 10.06 -1.59 -14.76
CA PRO A 119 8.61 -1.39 -14.80
C PRO A 119 8.12 -0.20 -13.97
N LEU A 120 8.69 0.02 -12.78
CA LEU A 120 8.30 1.13 -11.92
C LEU A 120 8.77 2.48 -12.48
N LEU A 121 9.96 2.55 -13.09
CA LEU A 121 10.42 3.76 -13.79
C LEU A 121 9.51 4.10 -14.98
N GLU A 122 9.05 3.10 -15.73
CA GLU A 122 8.08 3.28 -16.83
C GLU A 122 6.76 3.84 -16.29
N GLN A 123 6.21 3.25 -15.22
CA GLN A 123 4.99 3.76 -14.61
C GLN A 123 5.17 5.17 -14.06
N LEU A 124 6.29 5.48 -13.43
CA LEU A 124 6.57 6.83 -12.93
C LEU A 124 6.58 7.86 -14.06
N ALA A 125 7.01 7.47 -15.27
CA ALA A 125 7.01 8.38 -16.41
C ALA A 125 5.60 8.71 -16.92
N THR A 126 4.66 7.76 -16.82
CA THR A 126 3.28 7.91 -17.34
C THR A 126 2.25 8.28 -16.28
N GLU A 127 2.55 8.08 -15.00
CA GLU A 127 1.59 8.31 -13.91
C GLU A 127 1.37 9.81 -13.67
N SER A 128 0.10 10.21 -13.65
CA SER A 128 -0.30 11.61 -13.42
C SER A 128 -0.80 11.83 -11.99
N ASN A 129 -1.30 10.79 -11.32
CA ASN A 129 -1.74 10.89 -9.94
C ASN A 129 -0.53 11.10 -9.00
N ARG A 130 -0.52 12.24 -8.29
CA ARG A 130 0.59 12.63 -7.39
C ARG A 130 0.86 11.61 -6.29
N GLN A 131 -0.17 11.04 -5.67
CA GLN A 131 0.00 10.06 -4.59
C GLN A 131 0.65 8.78 -5.13
N HIS A 132 0.20 8.28 -6.27
CA HIS A 132 0.82 7.12 -6.92
C HIS A 132 2.23 7.40 -7.40
N ARG A 133 2.51 8.56 -8.00
CA ARG A 133 3.89 8.97 -8.33
C ARG A 133 4.79 8.92 -7.09
N TRP A 134 4.31 9.42 -5.96
CA TRP A 134 5.05 9.39 -4.71
C TRP A 134 5.30 7.95 -4.23
N VAL A 135 4.29 7.07 -4.27
CA VAL A 135 4.44 5.66 -3.88
C VAL A 135 5.49 4.95 -4.74
N ILE A 136 5.45 5.15 -6.06
CA ILE A 136 6.42 4.58 -7.00
C ILE A 136 7.83 5.13 -6.71
N ALA A 137 7.96 6.43 -6.51
CA ALA A 137 9.24 7.07 -6.21
C ALA A 137 9.83 6.59 -4.88
N ASN A 138 9.00 6.40 -3.85
CA ASN A 138 9.44 5.87 -2.56
C ASN A 138 9.91 4.41 -2.68
N ALA A 139 9.22 3.58 -3.46
CA ALA A 139 9.67 2.23 -3.75
C ALA A 139 11.05 2.23 -4.43
N LEU A 140 11.22 3.06 -5.46
CA LEU A 140 12.49 3.20 -6.19
C LEU A 140 13.62 3.75 -5.31
N GLU A 141 13.34 4.69 -4.41
CA GLU A 141 14.31 5.22 -3.44
C GLU A 141 14.86 4.11 -2.51
N ILE A 142 14.00 3.20 -2.05
CA ILE A 142 14.42 2.08 -1.19
C ILE A 142 15.28 1.07 -1.98
N MET A 143 14.93 0.83 -3.24
CA MET A 143 15.57 -0.19 -4.08
C MET A 143 16.90 0.25 -4.68
N LEU A 144 16.99 1.48 -5.18
CA LEU A 144 18.08 1.92 -6.03
C LEU A 144 19.26 2.49 -5.23
N PRO A 145 20.51 2.21 -5.64
CA PRO A 145 21.68 2.88 -5.07
C PRO A 145 21.70 4.35 -5.49
N ARG A 146 22.42 5.19 -4.73
CA ARG A 146 22.49 6.63 -4.97
C ARG A 146 22.90 7.00 -6.40
N SER A 147 23.87 6.29 -6.96
CA SER A 147 24.36 6.52 -8.33
C SER A 147 23.34 6.26 -9.43
N GLU A 148 22.34 5.41 -9.18
CA GLU A 148 21.21 5.20 -10.09
C GLU A 148 20.12 6.26 -9.86
N LEU A 149 19.85 6.63 -8.62
CA LEU A 149 18.90 7.71 -8.29
C LEU A 149 19.29 9.04 -8.94
N ASP A 150 20.58 9.39 -8.95
CA ASP A 150 21.07 10.63 -9.58
C ASP A 150 20.80 10.69 -11.11
N ARG A 151 20.53 9.54 -11.76
CA ARG A 151 20.16 9.46 -13.19
C ARG A 151 18.66 9.63 -13.45
N HIS A 152 17.85 9.66 -12.39
CA HIS A 152 16.40 9.67 -12.45
C HIS A 152 15.83 10.80 -11.58
N PRO A 153 16.05 12.09 -11.95
CA PRO A 153 15.61 13.24 -11.15
C PRO A 153 14.10 13.30 -10.91
N GLN A 154 13.29 12.65 -11.76
CA GLN A 154 11.84 12.53 -11.57
C GLN A 154 11.43 11.79 -10.29
N ILE A 155 12.32 10.93 -9.74
CA ILE A 155 12.09 10.25 -8.46
C ILE A 155 12.12 11.32 -7.34
N GLU A 156 13.16 12.14 -7.30
CA GLU A 156 13.31 13.19 -6.29
C GLU A 156 12.20 14.23 -6.40
N GLU A 157 11.80 14.61 -7.63
CA GLU A 157 10.67 15.50 -7.87
C GLU A 157 9.37 14.94 -7.26
N ALA A 158 9.06 13.68 -7.52
CA ALA A 158 7.86 13.03 -6.99
C ALA A 158 7.90 12.91 -5.46
N LEU A 159 9.07 12.63 -4.86
CA LEU A 159 9.23 12.59 -3.41
C LEU A 159 9.03 13.97 -2.76
N ARG A 160 9.60 15.03 -3.35
CA ARG A 160 9.44 16.41 -2.88
C ARG A 160 8.01 16.91 -3.01
N ALA A 161 7.26 16.41 -4.00
CA ALA A 161 5.84 16.66 -4.08
C ALA A 161 5.11 16.06 -2.86
N GLY A 162 5.59 14.99 -2.24
CA GLY A 162 5.00 14.45 -1.02
C GLY A 162 3.66 13.72 -1.21
N TYR A 163 3.29 12.96 -0.19
CA TYR A 163 2.04 12.19 -0.12
C TYR A 163 0.93 13.08 0.46
N LEU A 164 -0.09 13.39 -0.35
CA LEU A 164 -1.24 14.20 0.05
C LEU A 164 -2.42 13.35 0.50
#